data_AF-A0A9E4QET1-F1
#
_entry.id   AF-A0A9E4QET1-F1
#
_cell.length_a   1.000
_cell.length_b   1.000
_cell.length_c   1.000
_cell.angle_alpha   90.00
_cell.angle_beta   90.00
_cell.angle_gamma   90.00
#
_symmetry.space_group_name_H-M   'P 1'
#
loop_
_entity.id
_entity.type
_entity.pdbx_description
1 polymer ?
#
loop_
_entity_poly.entity_id
_entity_poly.type
_entity_poly.pdbx_seq_one_letter_code
_entity_poly.pdbx_strand_id
1 'polypeptide(L)'
;MAVTPSTRPAGAKPGEAALEASPKDTCDVSVVLPCLNEEETVAACVEKALGWFEREGIDGEVVVVDNGSTDRSRERALQAGARVIEESRRGYGAAHLRGFADSRGEIIVMADADDTYDLVNLTPLVEPIRNGYDMAVGNRMNGMEPGAMTWSHRV
;
A
#
# COMPACT_ATOMS: atom_id res chain seq x y z
N MET A 1 14.87 -0.30 5.52
CA MET A 1 14.13 -1.52 5.11
C MET A 1 15.00 -2.36 4.19
N ALA A 2 15.21 -3.63 4.49
CA ALA A 2 15.76 -4.55 3.49
C ALA A 2 14.64 -5.31 2.81
N VAL A 3 14.81 -5.54 1.52
CA VAL A 3 13.81 -6.15 0.65
C VAL A 3 14.36 -7.50 0.23
N THR A 4 13.49 -8.52 0.24
CA THR A 4 13.88 -9.88 -0.16
C THR A 4 13.29 -10.15 -1.55
N PRO A 5 14.10 -10.16 -2.63
CA PRO A 5 13.59 -10.41 -3.97
C PRO A 5 13.32 -11.90 -4.20
N SER A 6 12.23 -12.23 -4.89
CA SER A 6 11.92 -13.59 -5.35
C SER A 6 11.78 -13.61 -6.86
N THR A 7 12.69 -14.28 -7.57
CA THR A 7 12.66 -14.41 -9.04
C THR A 7 11.71 -15.52 -9.49
N ARG A 8 11.14 -15.39 -10.70
CA ARG A 8 10.53 -16.53 -11.41
C ARG A 8 11.62 -17.51 -11.86
N PRO A 9 11.36 -18.84 -11.90
CA PRO A 9 12.17 -19.73 -12.70
C PRO A 9 12.02 -19.36 -14.19
N ALA A 10 13.13 -19.33 -14.92
CA ALA A 10 13.12 -19.10 -16.36
C ALA A 10 12.35 -20.24 -17.06
N GLY A 11 11.19 -19.93 -17.68
CA GLY A 11 10.55 -20.86 -18.62
C GLY A 11 9.03 -21.03 -18.61
N ALA A 12 8.23 -20.16 -18.00
CA ALA A 12 6.77 -20.22 -18.18
C ALA A 12 6.33 -19.40 -19.40
N LYS A 13 5.78 -20.06 -20.43
CA LYS A 13 5.14 -19.40 -21.58
C LYS A 13 3.90 -18.60 -21.12
N PRO A 14 3.57 -17.47 -21.77
CA PRO A 14 2.35 -16.73 -21.46
C PRO A 14 1.14 -17.53 -21.95
N GLY A 15 0.35 -18.04 -21.01
CA GLY A 15 -0.95 -18.67 -21.25
C GLY A 15 -2.06 -17.73 -20.79
N GLU A 16 -2.63 -17.05 -21.78
CA GLU A 16 -3.99 -16.47 -21.88
C GLU A 16 -4.86 -16.41 -20.61
N ALA A 17 -4.97 -15.20 -20.05
CA ALA A 17 -6.18 -14.38 -20.15
C ALA A 17 -5.80 -12.94 -19.76
N ALA A 18 -5.47 -12.11 -20.75
CA ALA A 18 -5.48 -10.67 -20.53
C ALA A 18 -6.94 -10.30 -20.28
N LEU A 19 -7.28 -10.03 -19.02
CA LEU A 19 -8.53 -9.35 -18.70
C LEU A 19 -8.40 -7.98 -19.36
N GLU A 20 -9.07 -7.76 -20.49
CA GLU A 20 -9.15 -6.44 -21.11
C GLU A 20 -9.85 -5.51 -20.13
N ALA A 21 -9.06 -4.81 -19.32
CA ALA A 21 -9.54 -3.78 -18.45
C ALA A 21 -10.03 -2.63 -19.34
N SER A 22 -11.30 -2.27 -19.20
CA SER A 22 -11.82 -0.97 -19.66
C SER A 22 -10.84 0.13 -19.22
N PRO A 23 -10.60 1.20 -20.00
CA PRO A 23 -9.68 2.25 -19.61
C PRO A 23 -10.16 2.90 -18.31
N LYS A 24 -9.66 2.38 -17.18
CA LYS A 24 -9.57 3.12 -15.93
C LYS A 24 -8.63 4.28 -16.22
N ASP A 25 -8.90 5.47 -15.69
CA ASP A 25 -7.82 6.46 -15.54
C ASP A 25 -6.71 5.75 -14.75
N THR A 26 -5.62 5.36 -15.40
CA THR A 26 -4.52 4.59 -14.82
C THR A 26 -3.49 5.52 -14.20
N CYS A 27 -2.76 5.02 -13.21
CA CYS A 27 -1.55 5.65 -12.66
C CYS A 27 -0.46 4.58 -12.50
N ASP A 28 0.77 4.97 -12.14
CA ASP A 28 1.88 4.02 -11.97
C ASP A 28 1.72 3.20 -10.69
N VAL A 29 1.36 3.87 -9.58
CA VAL A 29 1.37 3.26 -8.24
C VAL A 29 0.10 3.61 -7.46
N SER A 30 -0.56 2.60 -6.89
CA SER A 30 -1.60 2.76 -5.88
C SER A 30 -1.07 2.33 -4.51
N VAL A 31 -1.12 3.22 -3.52
CA VAL A 31 -0.93 2.85 -2.10
C VAL A 31 -2.30 2.57 -1.49
N VAL A 32 -2.54 1.34 -1.06
CA VAL A 32 -3.81 0.90 -0.48
C VAL A 32 -3.67 0.82 1.04
N LEU A 33 -4.52 1.57 1.74
CA LEU A 33 -4.54 1.67 3.20
C LEU A 33 -5.92 1.23 3.72
N PRO A 34 -6.07 0.03 4.33
CA PRO A 34 -7.27 -0.26 5.08
C PRO A 34 -7.36 0.67 6.29
N CYS A 35 -8.56 1.09 6.64
CA CYS A 35 -8.76 2.05 7.71
C CYS A 35 -9.99 1.69 8.54
N LEU A 36 -9.81 1.63 9.86
CA LEU A 36 -10.88 1.45 10.84
C LEU A 36 -10.52 2.20 12.12
N ASN A 37 -11.09 3.39 12.30
CA ASN A 37 -10.83 4.25 13.45
C ASN A 37 -9.36 4.65 13.66
N GLU A 38 -8.73 5.18 12.60
CA GLU A 38 -7.34 5.65 12.57
C GLU A 38 -7.27 7.19 12.42
N GLU A 39 -8.16 7.93 13.10
CA GLU A 39 -8.27 9.39 12.90
C GLU A 39 -7.01 10.19 13.26
N GLU A 40 -6.15 9.64 14.11
CA GLU A 40 -4.91 10.26 14.57
C GLU A 40 -3.76 10.09 13.55
N THR A 41 -3.80 9.05 12.74
CA THR A 41 -2.66 8.52 11.97
C THR A 41 -2.89 8.55 10.46
N VAL A 42 -4.14 8.38 10.00
CA VAL A 42 -4.44 8.22 8.56
C VAL A 42 -4.01 9.42 7.71
N ALA A 43 -4.14 10.65 8.21
CA ALA A 43 -3.72 11.84 7.48
C ALA A 43 -2.20 11.85 7.23
N ALA A 44 -1.41 11.53 8.25
CA ALA A 44 0.04 11.45 8.13
C ALA A 44 0.46 10.35 7.15
N CYS A 45 -0.21 9.20 7.16
CA CYS A 45 0.06 8.11 6.21
C CYS A 45 -0.15 8.57 4.76
N VAL A 46 -1.27 9.24 4.50
CA VAL A 46 -1.63 9.77 3.18
C VAL A 46 -0.62 10.83 2.73
N GLU A 47 -0.31 11.81 3.58
CA GLU A 47 0.64 12.88 3.29
C GLU A 47 2.05 12.35 2.99
N LYS A 48 2.52 11.34 3.73
CA LYS A 48 3.82 10.71 3.50
C LYS A 48 3.89 10.05 2.12
N ALA A 49 2.87 9.26 1.77
CA ALA A 49 2.79 8.57 0.48
C ALA A 49 2.65 9.56 -0.70
N LEU A 50 1.77 10.56 -0.59
CA LEU A 50 1.65 11.62 -1.60
C LEU A 50 2.94 12.43 -1.76
N GLY A 51 3.58 12.77 -0.65
CA GLY A 51 4.87 13.46 -0.69
C GLY A 51 5.98 12.62 -1.32
N TRP A 52 5.94 11.29 -1.20
CA TRP A 52 6.87 10.41 -1.90
C TRP A 52 6.62 10.44 -3.42
N PHE A 53 5.36 10.39 -3.86
CA PHE A 53 5.02 10.55 -5.28
C PHE A 53 5.56 11.86 -5.85
N GLU A 54 5.34 12.98 -5.16
CA GLU A 54 5.81 14.30 -5.58
C GLU A 54 7.34 14.36 -5.69
N ARG A 55 8.06 13.85 -4.68
CA ARG A 55 9.53 13.86 -4.66
C ARG A 55 10.15 13.02 -5.77
N GLU A 56 9.55 11.88 -6.08
CA GLU A 56 10.07 10.94 -7.08
C GLU A 56 9.47 11.16 -8.49
N GLY A 57 8.53 12.10 -8.64
CA GLY A 57 7.85 12.37 -9.90
C GLY A 57 7.01 11.19 -10.40
N ILE A 58 6.37 10.46 -9.47
CA ILE A 58 5.55 9.27 -9.77
C ILE A 58 4.09 9.70 -9.91
N ASP A 59 3.43 9.22 -10.96
CA ASP A 59 1.98 9.33 -11.06
C ASP A 59 1.34 8.27 -10.14
N GLY A 60 0.75 8.70 -9.03
CA GLY A 60 0.26 7.79 -8.01
C GLY A 60 -0.98 8.26 -7.29
N GLU A 61 -1.69 7.29 -6.72
CA GLU A 61 -2.85 7.53 -5.86
C GLU A 61 -2.69 6.88 -4.48
N VAL A 62 -3.32 7.48 -3.48
CA VAL A 62 -3.54 6.85 -2.17
C VAL A 62 -5.00 6.48 -2.04
N VAL A 63 -5.28 5.20 -1.88
CA VAL A 63 -6.62 4.63 -1.71
C VAL A 63 -6.79 4.25 -0.25
N VAL A 64 -7.62 5.00 0.48
CA VAL A 64 -7.99 4.65 1.85
C VAL A 64 -9.32 3.89 1.80
N VAL A 65 -9.33 2.68 2.36
CA VAL A 65 -10.51 1.82 2.42
C VAL A 65 -11.10 1.88 3.82
N ASP A 66 -12.10 2.73 4.00
CA ASP A 66 -12.84 2.84 5.25
C ASP A 66 -13.72 1.60 5.45
N ASN A 67 -13.44 0.84 6.51
CA ASN A 67 -14.11 -0.43 6.82
C ASN A 67 -15.10 -0.30 7.99
N GLY A 68 -15.78 0.85 8.04
CA GLY A 68 -16.80 1.16 9.04
C GLY A 68 -16.26 1.96 10.22
N SER A 69 -15.43 2.98 9.96
CA SER A 69 -14.99 3.91 11.00
C SER A 69 -16.17 4.70 11.57
N THR A 70 -16.12 4.93 12.87
CA THR A 70 -17.10 5.72 13.65
C THR A 70 -16.55 7.06 14.11
N ASP A 71 -15.28 7.31 13.82
CA ASP A 71 -14.54 8.53 14.15
C ASP A 71 -14.32 9.41 12.89
N ARG A 72 -13.35 10.33 12.92
CA ARG A 72 -13.08 11.26 11.81
C ARG A 72 -12.13 10.71 10.75
N SER A 73 -11.77 9.42 10.77
CA SER A 73 -10.79 8.82 9.85
C SER A 73 -11.06 9.14 8.38
N ARG A 74 -12.31 8.94 7.94
CA ARG A 74 -12.75 9.23 6.56
C ARG A 74 -12.56 10.70 6.18
N GLU A 75 -12.92 11.61 7.07
CA GLU A 75 -12.79 13.05 6.85
C GLU A 75 -11.32 13.45 6.73
N ARG A 76 -10.48 12.95 7.64
CA ARG A 76 -9.04 13.22 7.69
C ARG A 76 -8.33 12.71 6.43
N ALA A 77 -8.65 11.49 5.99
CA ALA A 77 -8.09 10.92 4.76
C ALA A 77 -8.46 11.74 3.52
N LEU A 78 -9.72 12.16 3.38
CA LEU A 78 -10.16 13.02 2.27
C LEU A 78 -9.44 14.37 2.28
N GLN A 79 -9.33 15.00 3.44
CA GLN A 79 -8.64 16.29 3.59
C GLN A 79 -7.16 16.21 3.26
N ALA A 80 -6.51 15.08 3.57
CA ALA A 80 -5.12 14.80 3.23
C ALA A 80 -4.91 14.49 1.73
N GLY A 81 -5.98 14.37 0.94
CA GLY A 81 -5.89 14.15 -0.51
C GLY A 81 -6.02 12.69 -0.95
N ALA A 82 -6.41 11.77 -0.06
CA ALA A 82 -6.66 10.39 -0.45
C ALA A 82 -7.98 10.24 -1.20
N ARG A 83 -8.03 9.24 -2.09
CA ARG A 83 -9.30 8.69 -2.57
C ARG A 83 -9.83 7.73 -1.53
N VAL A 84 -10.95 8.09 -0.90
CA VAL A 84 -11.58 7.25 0.12
C VAL A 84 -12.70 6.41 -0.49
N ILE A 85 -12.64 5.10 -0.26
CA ILE A 85 -13.70 4.16 -0.63
C ILE A 85 -14.22 3.45 0.62
N GLU A 86 -15.50 3.11 0.61
CA GLU A 86 -16.17 2.45 1.72
C GLU A 86 -16.33 0.95 1.43
N GLU A 87 -15.96 0.11 2.39
CA GLU A 87 -16.18 -1.33 2.37
C GLU A 87 -17.11 -1.77 3.50
N SER A 88 -18.33 -2.19 3.14
CA SER A 88 -19.38 -2.55 4.09
C SER A 88 -19.16 -3.90 4.76
N ARG A 89 -18.45 -4.84 4.11
CA ARG A 89 -18.08 -6.11 4.72
C ARG A 89 -16.90 -5.89 5.66
N ARG A 90 -17.15 -5.97 6.96
CA ARG A 90 -16.09 -5.85 7.98
C ARG A 90 -15.03 -6.95 7.83
N GLY A 91 -13.78 -6.56 8.02
CA GLY A 91 -12.63 -7.44 8.03
C GLY A 91 -11.45 -6.85 7.26
N TYR A 92 -10.26 -6.94 7.84
CA TYR A 92 -9.00 -6.46 7.25
C TYR A 92 -8.77 -6.94 5.81
N GLY A 93 -9.01 -8.24 5.56
CA GLY A 93 -8.90 -8.81 4.22
C GLY A 93 -9.98 -8.31 3.25
N ALA A 94 -11.19 -8.01 3.75
CA ALA A 94 -12.25 -7.46 2.91
C ALA A 94 -11.90 -6.04 2.44
N ALA A 95 -11.37 -5.20 3.34
CA ALA A 95 -10.89 -3.88 3.02
C ALA A 95 -9.77 -3.92 1.97
N HIS A 96 -8.78 -4.80 2.15
CA HIS A 96 -7.71 -4.98 1.17
C HIS A 96 -8.20 -5.42 -0.21
N LEU A 97 -9.03 -6.47 -0.27
CA LEU A 97 -9.57 -6.97 -1.53
C LEU A 97 -10.37 -5.89 -2.26
N ARG A 98 -11.12 -5.07 -1.51
CA ARG A 98 -11.83 -3.93 -2.08
C ARG A 98 -10.87 -2.87 -2.62
N GLY A 99 -9.85 -2.51 -1.84
CA GLY A 99 -8.80 -1.60 -2.26
C GLY A 99 -8.15 -2.04 -3.57
N PHE A 100 -7.71 -3.30 -3.65
CA PHE A 100 -7.07 -3.86 -4.83
C PHE A 100 -7.98 -3.84 -6.07
N ALA A 101 -9.27 -4.15 -5.91
CA ALA A 101 -10.22 -4.11 -7.02
C ALA A 101 -10.45 -2.69 -7.56
N ASP A 102 -10.46 -1.70 -6.67
CA ASP A 102 -10.72 -0.30 -7.00
C ASP A 102 -9.45 0.47 -7.36
N SER A 103 -8.24 -0.05 -7.08
CA SER A 103 -6.97 0.54 -7.47
C SER A 103 -6.86 0.75 -8.98
N ARG A 104 -6.11 1.79 -9.35
CA ARG A 104 -5.82 2.22 -10.72
C ARG A 104 -4.34 2.04 -11.10
N GLY A 105 -3.48 1.82 -10.11
CA GLY A 105 -2.05 1.63 -10.24
C GLY A 105 -1.68 0.31 -10.90
N GLU A 106 -0.67 0.32 -11.75
CA GLU A 106 -0.02 -0.89 -12.23
C GLU A 106 0.71 -1.63 -11.11
N ILE A 107 1.26 -0.87 -10.16
CA ILE A 107 1.90 -1.38 -8.94
C ILE A 107 1.00 -1.06 -7.75
N ILE A 108 0.67 -2.08 -6.95
CA ILE A 108 -0.08 -1.90 -5.70
C ILE A 108 0.87 -2.07 -4.52
N VAL A 109 0.97 -1.04 -3.69
CA VAL A 109 1.64 -1.08 -2.40
C VAL A 109 0.58 -1.27 -1.32
N MET A 110 0.73 -2.33 -0.54
CA MET A 110 -0.10 -2.64 0.61
C MET A 110 0.57 -2.13 1.89
N ALA A 111 -0.12 -1.30 2.68
CA ALA A 111 0.33 -0.81 3.98
C ALA A 111 -0.86 -0.51 4.89
N ASP A 112 -0.65 -0.36 6.20
CA ASP A 112 -1.72 0.00 7.15
C ASP A 112 -1.77 1.51 7.42
N ALA A 113 -2.93 2.01 7.85
CA ALA A 113 -3.16 3.42 8.16
C ALA A 113 -2.71 3.84 9.58
N ASP A 114 -1.94 3.01 10.29
CA ASP A 114 -1.54 3.18 11.71
C ASP A 114 -0.17 3.87 11.90
N ASP A 115 0.43 4.34 10.81
CA ASP A 115 1.74 4.98 10.75
C ASP A 115 2.94 4.11 11.19
N THR A 116 2.79 2.78 11.19
CA THR A 116 3.89 1.87 11.52
C THR A 116 4.83 1.56 10.36
N TYR A 117 4.41 1.85 9.12
CA TYR A 117 5.18 1.63 7.90
C TYR A 117 5.87 2.93 7.44
N ASP A 118 7.07 2.81 6.88
CA ASP A 118 7.77 3.94 6.28
C ASP A 118 7.19 4.26 4.89
N LEU A 119 6.14 5.07 4.88
CA LEU A 119 5.51 5.60 3.67
C LEU A 119 6.25 6.83 3.10
N VAL A 120 7.33 7.30 3.75
CA VAL A 120 8.14 8.42 3.25
C VAL A 120 9.00 7.97 2.06
N ASN A 121 9.40 6.70 2.05
CA ASN A 121 10.20 6.13 0.99
C ASN A 121 9.74 4.72 0.58
N LEU A 122 8.90 4.67 -0.45
CA LEU A 122 8.40 3.41 -1.01
C LEU A 122 9.29 2.86 -2.14
N THR A 123 10.34 3.58 -2.54
CA THR A 123 11.26 3.17 -3.61
C THR A 123 11.84 1.76 -3.40
N PRO A 124 12.23 1.32 -2.18
CA PRO A 124 12.69 -0.05 -1.97
C PRO A 124 11.65 -1.12 -2.34
N LEU A 125 10.36 -0.83 -2.21
CA LEU A 125 9.29 -1.76 -2.58
C LEU A 125 8.94 -1.68 -4.06
N VAL A 126 8.93 -0.47 -4.63
CA VAL A 126 8.47 -0.23 -6.01
C VAL A 126 9.55 -0.55 -7.04
N GLU A 127 10.82 -0.25 -6.76
CA GLU A 127 11.92 -0.43 -7.71
C GLU A 127 12.14 -1.90 -8.11
N PRO A 128 12.08 -2.90 -7.20
CA PRO A 128 12.12 -4.30 -7.62
C PRO A 128 10.98 -4.66 -8.57
N ILE A 129 9.76 -4.16 -8.34
CA ILE A 129 8.63 -4.46 -9.23
C ILE A 129 8.88 -3.89 -10.63
N ARG A 130 9.37 -2.64 -10.73
CA ARG A 130 9.78 -2.02 -12.00
C ARG A 130 10.88 -2.81 -12.72
N ASN A 131 11.75 -3.49 -11.96
CA ASN A 131 12.80 -4.36 -12.49
C ASN A 131 12.32 -5.78 -12.86
N GLY A 132 11.00 -6.02 -12.88
CA GLY A 132 10.40 -7.26 -13.40
C GLY A 132 10.12 -8.33 -12.35
N TYR A 133 10.19 -7.99 -11.06
CA TYR A 133 9.74 -8.89 -9.99
C TYR A 133 8.24 -8.80 -9.78
N ASP A 134 7.59 -9.92 -9.46
CA ASP A 134 6.13 -9.96 -9.26
C ASP A 134 5.71 -9.47 -7.87
N MET A 135 6.61 -9.55 -6.87
CA MET A 135 6.33 -9.21 -5.48
C MET A 135 7.59 -8.74 -4.76
N ALA A 136 7.44 -7.70 -3.94
CA ALA A 136 8.44 -7.21 -3.00
C ALA A 136 7.82 -7.18 -1.59
N VAL A 137 8.56 -7.68 -0.60
CA VAL A 137 8.08 -7.76 0.79
C VAL A 137 9.02 -6.97 1.70
N GLY A 138 8.44 -6.06 2.48
CA GLY A 138 9.15 -5.33 3.53
C GLY A 138 9.57 -6.29 4.65
N ASN A 139 10.85 -6.28 5.00
CA ASN A 139 11.38 -7.10 6.10
C ASN A 139 11.77 -6.21 7.28
N ARG A 140 10.96 -6.27 8.35
CA ARG A 140 11.23 -5.56 9.62
C ARG A 140 12.39 -6.14 10.44
N MET A 141 12.79 -7.38 10.17
CA MET A 141 13.85 -8.06 10.94
C MET A 141 15.25 -7.63 10.49
N ASN A 142 15.39 -7.16 9.25
CA ASN A 142 16.69 -6.81 8.71
C ASN A 142 16.97 -5.31 8.91
N GLY A 143 18.00 -5.01 9.70
CA GLY A 143 18.34 -3.63 10.11
C GLY A 143 17.53 -3.12 11.31
N MET A 144 17.10 -4.03 12.21
CA MET A 144 16.35 -3.68 13.41
C MET A 144 17.24 -2.98 14.45
N GLU A 145 16.79 -1.82 14.92
CA GLU A 145 17.47 -1.08 15.99
C GLU A 145 17.37 -1.79 17.35
N PRO A 146 18.39 -1.68 18.23
CA PRO A 146 18.32 -2.22 19.58
C PRO A 146 17.11 -1.67 20.34
N GLY A 147 16.26 -2.57 20.85
CA GLY A 147 15.06 -2.21 21.62
C GLY A 147 13.81 -1.95 20.79
N ALA A 148 13.86 -2.07 19.46
CA ALA A 148 12.70 -1.89 18.58
C ALA A 148 11.57 -2.91 18.83
N MET A 149 11.88 -4.08 19.41
CA MET A 149 10.87 -5.08 19.78
C MET A 149 10.75 -5.24 21.30
N THR A 150 9.49 -5.19 21.77
CA THR A 150 9.08 -5.62 23.11
C THR A 150 9.48 -7.07 23.32
N TRP A 151 9.66 -7.47 24.59
CA TRP A 151 10.13 -8.81 24.94
C TRP A 151 9.30 -9.93 24.28
N SER A 152 7.96 -9.78 24.21
CA SER A 152 7.06 -10.77 23.62
C SER A 152 7.14 -10.92 22.10
N HIS A 153 7.80 -9.99 21.40
CA HIS A 153 7.91 -9.99 19.94
C HIS A 153 9.31 -10.34 19.45
N ARG A 154 10.26 -10.65 20.36
CA ARG A 154 11.59 -11.14 20.01
C ARG A 154 11.53 -12.61 19.60
N VAL A 155 12.15 -12.94 18.46
CA VAL A 155 12.36 -14.32 17.97
C VAL A 155 13.61 -14.91 18.59
#